data_AF-A0A6M0SG59-F1
#
_entry.id   AF-A0A6M0SG59-F1
#
_cell.length_a   1.000
_cell.length_b   1.000
_cell.length_c   1.000
_cell.angle_alpha   90.00
_cell.angle_beta   90.00
_cell.angle_gamma   90.00
#
_symmetry.space_group_name_H-M   'P 1'
#
loop_
_entity.id
_entity.type
_entity.pdbx_description
1 polymer ?
#
loop_
_entity_poly.entity_id
_entity_poly.type
_entity_poly.pdbx_seq_one_letter_code
_entity_poly.pdbx_strand_id
1 'polypeptide(L)'
;MSTIQLSNNNMGLAPPKTKPSLQPIDPPPNPIIEPQGVPGGQDSPVGLQSGPQTEFSFELPIGYVDAVGQSHRRGIMRLARTVDEIGPMADPRVRANPAYATVIILAQVILSLGTLPDVSPVVIENMFAGDLNYLQNFYRKINRLEE
;
A
#
# COMPACT_ATOMS: atom_id res chain seq x y z
N MET A 1 28.91 49.91 -11.42
CA MET A 1 28.05 50.93 -10.79
C MET A 1 26.82 51.12 -11.64
N SER A 2 25.64 50.82 -11.09
CA SER A 2 24.37 51.52 -11.32
C SER A 2 23.24 50.67 -10.74
N THR A 3 22.88 51.05 -9.52
CA THR A 3 21.81 50.52 -8.70
C THR A 3 20.51 51.21 -9.12
N ILE A 4 19.46 50.47 -9.47
CA ILE A 4 18.11 51.01 -9.62
C ILE A 4 17.23 50.33 -8.56
N GLN A 5 16.91 51.14 -7.56
CA GLN A 5 15.88 50.96 -6.54
C GLN A 5 14.60 51.70 -7.01
N LEU A 6 13.46 51.37 -6.38
CA LEU A 6 12.07 51.88 -6.50
C LEU A 6 11.10 50.84 -7.10
N SER A 7 9.93 50.55 -6.53
CA SER A 7 9.20 51.10 -5.39
C SER A 7 8.19 50.07 -4.88
N ASN A 8 8.03 49.98 -3.57
CA ASN A 8 6.98 49.23 -2.90
C ASN A 8 5.65 50.02 -2.95
N ASN A 9 4.63 49.45 -3.56
CA ASN A 9 3.25 49.94 -3.44
C ASN A 9 2.49 49.12 -2.40
N ASN A 10 2.34 49.71 -1.22
CA ASN A 10 1.56 49.23 -0.10
C ASN A 10 0.11 49.71 -0.24
N MET A 11 -0.78 48.89 -0.81
CA MET A 11 -2.21 49.17 -0.78
C MET A 11 -2.80 48.68 0.54
N GLY A 12 -3.27 49.64 1.33
CA GLY A 12 -3.92 49.41 2.62
C GLY A 12 -5.23 48.63 2.49
N LEU A 13 -5.38 47.66 3.37
CA LEU A 13 -6.66 47.08 3.74
C LEU A 13 -6.84 47.35 5.24
N ALA A 14 -7.83 48.17 5.56
CA ALA A 14 -8.26 48.40 6.93
C ALA A 14 -8.85 47.11 7.53
N PRO A 15 -8.67 46.84 8.83
CA PRO A 15 -9.26 45.66 9.46
C PRO A 15 -10.77 45.87 9.67
N PRO A 16 -11.63 44.88 9.39
CA PRO A 16 -13.03 44.94 9.80
C PRO A 16 -13.14 44.81 11.33
N LYS A 17 -13.96 45.68 11.91
CA LYS A 17 -14.28 45.73 13.33
C LYS A 17 -15.24 44.59 13.73
N THR A 18 -15.06 44.12 14.96
CA THR A 18 -16.03 43.43 15.86
C THR A 18 -16.27 41.92 15.64
N LYS A 19 -15.78 41.10 16.59
CA LYS A 19 -16.21 39.71 16.79
C LYS A 19 -17.54 39.68 17.56
N PRO A 20 -18.54 38.88 17.18
CA PRO A 20 -19.72 38.63 18.02
C PRO A 20 -19.31 37.83 19.27
N SER A 21 -19.76 38.27 20.45
CA SER A 21 -19.60 37.53 21.70
C SER A 21 -20.61 36.39 21.74
N LEU A 22 -20.16 35.15 21.56
CA LEU A 22 -20.95 33.95 21.84
C LEU A 22 -21.03 33.77 23.37
N GLN A 23 -22.23 33.85 23.94
CA GLN A 23 -22.46 33.43 25.32
C GLN A 23 -22.41 31.89 25.37
N PRO A 24 -21.91 31.27 26.46
CA PRO A 24 -22.00 29.83 26.64
C PRO A 24 -23.46 29.39 26.69
N ILE A 25 -23.84 28.45 25.82
CA ILE A 25 -25.11 27.72 25.91
C ILE A 25 -24.97 26.69 27.03
N ASP A 26 -25.87 26.73 28.02
CA ASP A 26 -25.94 25.70 29.05
C ASP A 26 -26.17 24.32 28.40
N PRO A 27 -25.52 23.25 28.87
CA PRO A 27 -25.79 21.92 28.36
C PRO A 27 -27.22 21.49 28.70
N PRO A 28 -27.91 20.75 27.81
CA PRO A 28 -29.24 20.23 28.12
C PRO A 28 -29.16 19.26 29.30
N PRO A 29 -30.22 19.16 30.12
CA PRO A 29 -30.25 18.20 31.22
C PRO A 29 -30.22 16.76 30.67
N ASN A 30 -29.39 15.91 31.27
CA ASN A 30 -29.34 14.49 30.93
C ASN A 30 -30.70 13.83 31.21
N PRO A 31 -31.26 13.03 30.29
CA PRO A 31 -32.46 12.27 30.56
C PRO A 31 -32.17 11.21 31.63
N ILE A 32 -33.02 11.16 32.66
CA ILE A 32 -33.00 10.12 33.69
C ILE A 32 -33.41 8.81 33.00
N ILE A 33 -32.47 7.89 32.82
CA ILE A 33 -32.75 6.52 32.36
C ILE A 33 -33.03 5.68 33.61
N GLU A 34 -34.30 5.31 33.82
CA GLU A 34 -34.67 4.30 34.82
C GLU A 34 -34.14 2.92 34.41
N PRO A 35 -33.63 2.09 35.34
CA PRO A 35 -33.17 0.75 35.02
C PRO A 35 -34.37 -0.22 34.91
N GLN A 36 -34.98 -0.29 33.72
CA GLN A 36 -35.91 -1.37 33.37
C GLN A 36 -35.08 -2.57 32.90
N GLY A 37 -35.07 -3.63 33.70
CA GLY A 37 -34.33 -4.87 33.41
C GLY A 37 -34.81 -5.54 32.12
N VAL A 38 -33.87 -5.84 31.23
CA VAL A 38 -34.07 -6.69 30.04
C VAL A 38 -33.36 -8.03 30.24
N PRO A 39 -34.04 -9.17 30.04
CA PRO A 39 -33.45 -10.49 30.18
C PRO A 39 -32.63 -10.85 28.93
N GLY A 40 -31.41 -11.36 29.18
CA GLY A 40 -30.53 -12.14 28.29
C GLY A 40 -30.82 -12.11 26.78
N GLY A 41 -30.19 -11.16 26.09
CA GLY A 41 -29.88 -11.26 24.66
C GLY A 41 -28.41 -11.64 24.51
N GLN A 42 -28.15 -12.72 23.77
CA GLN A 42 -26.80 -13.15 23.40
C GLN A 42 -26.12 -12.04 22.58
N ASP A 43 -25.18 -11.33 23.18
CA ASP A 43 -24.16 -10.57 22.46
C ASP A 43 -23.22 -11.56 21.77
N SER A 44 -23.69 -12.14 20.67
CA SER A 44 -22.78 -12.74 19.68
C SER A 44 -22.08 -11.58 18.98
N PRO A 45 -20.74 -11.49 19.00
CA PRO A 45 -20.04 -10.42 18.31
C PRO A 45 -20.34 -10.53 16.82
N VAL A 46 -20.84 -9.42 16.27
CA VAL A 46 -21.05 -9.19 14.83
C VAL A 46 -19.79 -9.67 14.10
N GLY A 47 -19.92 -10.74 13.31
CA GLY A 47 -18.85 -11.25 12.47
C GLY A 47 -18.38 -10.16 11.53
N LEU A 48 -17.20 -9.59 11.80
CA LEU A 48 -16.56 -8.67 10.90
C LEU A 48 -16.28 -9.45 9.61
N GLN A 49 -16.84 -8.97 8.51
CA GLN A 49 -16.79 -9.61 7.20
C GLN A 49 -15.33 -9.91 6.83
N SER A 50 -14.95 -11.19 6.80
CA SER A 50 -13.65 -11.61 6.27
C SER A 50 -13.65 -11.32 4.77
N GLY A 51 -13.04 -10.20 4.38
CA GLY A 51 -12.77 -9.90 2.97
C GLY A 51 -11.94 -11.03 2.32
N PRO A 52 -11.90 -11.09 0.97
CA PRO A 52 -11.10 -12.10 0.29
C PRO A 52 -9.63 -12.02 0.72
N GLN A 53 -8.99 -13.18 0.93
CA GLN A 53 -7.56 -13.24 1.18
C GLN A 53 -6.82 -12.75 -0.08
N THR A 54 -6.07 -11.67 0.07
CA THR A 54 -5.34 -11.03 -1.04
C THR A 54 -3.83 -11.20 -0.93
N GLU A 55 -3.32 -11.73 0.18
CA GLU A 55 -1.89 -11.90 0.46
C GLU A 55 -1.57 -13.37 0.81
N PHE A 56 -0.46 -13.86 0.26
CA PHE A 56 -0.06 -15.26 0.34
C PHE A 56 1.43 -15.35 0.65
N SER A 57 1.79 -16.17 1.64
CA SER A 57 3.18 -16.44 1.96
C SER A 57 3.78 -17.45 0.98
N PHE A 58 5.06 -17.28 0.70
CA PHE A 58 5.86 -18.22 -0.09
C PHE A 58 7.25 -18.41 0.53
N GLU A 59 7.94 -19.46 0.09
CA GLU A 59 9.32 -19.72 0.48
C GLU A 59 10.12 -20.15 -0.74
N LEU A 60 11.15 -19.37 -1.09
CA LEU A 60 12.03 -19.66 -2.21
C LEU A 60 12.79 -20.97 -2.00
N PRO A 61 12.82 -21.89 -2.99
CA PRO A 61 13.57 -23.13 -2.91
C PRO A 61 15.05 -22.95 -2.54
N ILE A 62 15.74 -22.01 -3.18
CA ILE A 62 17.17 -21.75 -2.95
C ILE A 62 17.32 -20.53 -2.03
N GLY A 63 16.77 -19.39 -2.42
CA GLY A 63 16.84 -18.12 -1.71
C GLY A 63 17.64 -17.06 -2.45
N TYR A 64 17.21 -15.82 -2.29
CA TYR A 64 17.96 -14.65 -2.76
C TYR A 64 19.06 -14.32 -1.76
N VAL A 65 20.28 -14.08 -2.25
CA VAL A 65 21.40 -13.58 -1.44
C VAL A 65 21.66 -12.14 -1.83
N ASP A 66 21.56 -11.23 -0.87
CA ASP A 66 21.77 -9.81 -1.12
C ASP A 66 23.26 -9.44 -1.21
N ALA A 67 23.53 -8.16 -1.45
CA ALA A 67 24.89 -7.65 -1.59
C ALA A 67 25.73 -7.76 -0.31
N VAL A 68 25.11 -7.92 0.87
CA VAL A 68 25.82 -8.10 2.15
C VAL A 68 25.91 -9.57 2.57
N GLY A 69 25.48 -10.50 1.70
CA GLY A 69 25.54 -11.94 1.94
C GLY A 69 24.40 -12.48 2.81
N GLN A 70 23.37 -11.69 3.08
CA GLN A 70 22.18 -12.18 3.80
C GLN A 70 21.29 -12.98 2.86
N SER A 71 20.76 -14.09 3.37
CA SER A 71 19.84 -14.95 2.63
C SER A 71 18.39 -14.62 2.97
N HIS A 72 17.57 -14.43 1.94
CA HIS A 72 16.15 -14.16 2.04
C HIS A 72 15.36 -15.24 1.29
N ARG A 73 14.52 -15.98 2.02
CA ARG A 73 13.73 -17.10 1.47
C ARG A 73 12.24 -16.91 1.62
N ARG A 74 11.79 -16.42 2.77
CA ARG A 74 10.37 -16.23 3.08
C ARG A 74 9.89 -14.89 2.58
N GLY A 75 8.76 -14.86 1.89
CA GLY A 75 8.16 -13.61 1.40
C GLY A 75 6.64 -13.64 1.40
N ILE A 76 6.07 -12.49 1.07
CA ILE A 76 4.62 -12.29 0.92
C ILE A 76 4.37 -11.75 -0.47
N MET A 77 3.43 -12.36 -1.20
CA MET A 77 2.96 -11.89 -2.50
C MET A 77 1.46 -11.60 -2.42
N ARG A 78 1.03 -10.51 -3.04
CA ARG A 78 -0.39 -10.19 -3.17
C ARG A 78 -0.95 -10.66 -4.51
N LEU A 79 -2.28 -10.76 -4.60
CA LEU A 79 -2.97 -10.87 -5.88
C LEU A 79 -2.58 -9.69 -6.79
N ALA A 80 -2.40 -10.02 -8.06
CA ALA A 80 -2.20 -9.04 -9.09
C ALA A 80 -3.52 -8.32 -9.41
N ARG A 81 -3.40 -7.03 -9.66
CA ARG A 81 -4.47 -6.22 -10.24
C ARG A 81 -4.18 -6.02 -11.71
N THR A 82 -5.20 -5.64 -12.48
CA THR A 82 -5.05 -5.30 -13.90
C THR A 82 -3.96 -4.25 -14.17
N VAL A 83 -3.74 -3.31 -13.24
CA VAL A 83 -2.69 -2.30 -13.36
C VAL A 83 -1.27 -2.89 -13.30
N ASP A 84 -1.08 -4.00 -12.58
CA ASP A 84 0.23 -4.68 -12.49
C ASP A 84 0.53 -5.46 -13.78
N GLU A 85 -0.51 -5.92 -14.49
CA GLU A 85 -0.37 -6.63 -15.76
C GLU A 85 -0.15 -5.69 -16.96
N ILE A 86 -0.85 -4.56 -16.97
CA ILE A 86 -0.79 -3.61 -18.09
C ILE A 86 0.35 -2.60 -17.91
N GLY A 87 0.64 -2.19 -16.67
CA GLY A 87 1.69 -1.21 -16.36
C GLY A 87 3.06 -1.50 -16.99
N PRO A 88 3.57 -2.75 -16.94
CA PRO A 88 4.86 -3.12 -17.52
C PRO A 88 5.00 -2.86 -19.02
N MET A 89 3.90 -2.84 -19.77
CA MET A 89 3.94 -2.72 -21.24
C MET A 89 4.53 -1.40 -21.75
N ALA A 90 4.52 -0.36 -20.90
CA ALA A 90 5.15 0.93 -21.21
C ALA A 90 6.67 0.94 -21.00
N ASP A 91 7.24 -0.02 -20.26
CA ASP A 91 8.66 -0.06 -19.95
C ASP A 91 9.49 -0.37 -21.21
N PRO A 92 10.52 0.44 -21.55
CA PRO A 92 11.36 0.21 -22.71
C PRO A 92 12.01 -1.19 -22.76
N ARG A 93 12.32 -1.78 -21.60
CA ARG A 93 12.89 -3.13 -21.50
C ARG A 93 11.87 -4.19 -21.93
N VAL A 94 10.60 -4.01 -21.60
CA VAL A 94 9.51 -4.92 -22.03
C VAL A 94 9.26 -4.79 -23.53
N ARG A 95 9.30 -3.57 -24.09
CA ARG A 95 9.18 -3.39 -25.55
C ARG A 95 10.32 -4.06 -26.32
N ALA A 96 11.53 -4.05 -25.75
CA ALA A 96 12.68 -4.72 -26.34
C ALA A 96 12.64 -6.24 -26.14
N ASN A 97 12.13 -6.70 -24.99
CA ASN A 97 11.99 -8.11 -24.64
C ASN A 97 10.69 -8.33 -23.84
N PRO A 98 9.61 -8.81 -24.47
CA PRO A 98 8.33 -9.01 -23.80
C PRO A 98 8.40 -9.93 -22.57
N ALA A 99 9.36 -10.87 -22.53
CA ALA A 99 9.54 -11.75 -21.37
C ALA A 99 9.95 -11.00 -20.10
N TYR A 100 10.50 -9.78 -20.23
CA TYR A 100 10.86 -8.94 -19.09
C TYR A 100 9.62 -8.44 -18.30
N ALA A 101 8.41 -8.52 -18.88
CA ALA A 101 7.19 -8.17 -18.17
C ALA A 101 7.02 -8.98 -16.87
N THR A 102 7.37 -10.27 -16.90
CA THR A 102 7.32 -11.15 -15.71
C THR A 102 8.18 -10.61 -14.58
N VAL A 103 9.36 -10.07 -14.87
CA VAL A 103 10.27 -9.50 -13.86
C VAL A 103 9.60 -8.30 -13.16
N ILE A 104 9.01 -7.40 -13.95
CA ILE A 104 8.34 -6.19 -13.42
C ILE A 104 7.10 -6.58 -12.60
N ILE A 105 6.28 -7.50 -13.11
CA ILE A 105 5.08 -7.97 -12.41
C ILE A 105 5.46 -8.56 -11.05
N LEU A 106 6.42 -9.49 -11.01
CA LEU A 106 6.85 -10.12 -9.76
C LEU A 106 7.38 -9.10 -8.76
N ALA A 107 8.17 -8.11 -9.22
CA ALA A 107 8.65 -7.02 -8.38
C ALA A 107 7.48 -6.20 -7.78
N GLN A 108 6.41 -5.94 -8.54
CA GLN A 108 5.27 -5.13 -8.09
C GLN A 108 4.32 -5.87 -7.13
N VAL A 109 4.27 -7.19 -7.20
CA VAL A 109 3.32 -8.00 -6.41
C VAL A 109 3.93 -8.64 -5.18
N ILE A 110 5.25 -8.71 -5.07
CA ILE A 110 5.92 -9.19 -3.85
C ILE A 110 6.02 -8.03 -2.87
N LEU A 111 5.33 -8.15 -1.72
CA LEU A 111 5.28 -7.15 -0.67
C LEU A 111 6.50 -7.19 0.25
N SER A 112 7.14 -8.35 0.39
CA SER A 112 8.37 -8.50 1.18
C SER A 112 9.12 -9.78 0.83
N LEU A 113 10.43 -9.76 1.06
CA LEU A 113 11.30 -10.92 0.95
C LEU A 113 12.36 -10.88 2.06
N GLY A 114 12.19 -11.70 3.09
CA GLY A 114 13.04 -11.72 4.27
C GLY A 114 12.98 -10.37 5.02
N THR A 115 14.10 -9.65 5.05
CA THR A 115 14.22 -8.33 5.65
C THR A 115 14.01 -7.20 4.65
N LEU A 116 13.80 -7.52 3.36
CA LEU A 116 13.54 -6.56 2.30
C LEU A 116 12.04 -6.17 2.33
N PRO A 117 11.68 -4.92 2.65
CA PRO A 117 10.29 -4.47 2.72
C PRO A 117 9.70 -4.11 1.35
N ASP A 118 10.52 -4.12 0.29
CA ASP A 118 10.12 -3.90 -1.09
C ASP A 118 11.07 -4.68 -2.01
N VAL A 119 10.57 -5.13 -3.16
CA VAL A 119 11.30 -6.00 -4.09
C VAL A 119 11.40 -5.31 -5.44
N SER A 120 12.57 -4.76 -5.75
CA SER A 120 12.82 -4.13 -7.05
C SER A 120 13.03 -5.16 -8.18
N PRO A 121 12.88 -4.77 -9.46
CA PRO A 121 13.22 -5.63 -10.59
C PRO A 121 14.64 -6.20 -10.52
N VAL A 122 15.60 -5.41 -9.99
CA VAL A 122 17.00 -5.85 -9.81
C VAL A 122 17.10 -7.04 -8.85
N VAL A 123 16.27 -7.10 -7.81
CA VAL A 123 16.25 -8.25 -6.90
C VAL A 123 15.82 -9.51 -7.64
N ILE A 124 14.76 -9.42 -8.46
CA ILE A 124 14.24 -10.53 -9.27
C ILE A 124 15.26 -10.99 -10.32
N GLU A 125 15.94 -10.05 -10.99
CA GLU A 125 17.00 -10.33 -11.98
C GLU A 125 18.18 -11.11 -11.39
N ASN A 126 18.50 -10.89 -10.12
CA ASN A 126 19.63 -11.51 -9.44
C ASN A 126 19.24 -12.79 -8.67
N MET A 127 18.04 -13.32 -8.87
CA MET A 127 17.64 -14.62 -8.33
C MET A 127 18.20 -15.77 -9.16
N PHE A 128 18.38 -16.93 -8.51
CA PHE A 128 18.60 -18.17 -9.24
C PHE A 128 17.41 -18.49 -10.14
N ALA A 129 17.66 -19.06 -11.32
CA ALA A 129 16.61 -19.42 -12.27
C ALA A 129 15.54 -20.36 -11.66
N GLY A 130 15.93 -21.23 -10.73
CA GLY A 130 15.01 -22.09 -9.99
C GLY A 130 14.01 -21.32 -9.12
N ASP A 131 14.47 -20.25 -8.46
CA ASP A 131 13.62 -19.39 -7.64
C ASP A 131 12.72 -18.50 -8.50
N LEU A 132 13.24 -17.97 -9.62
CA LEU A 132 12.42 -17.23 -10.58
C LEU A 132 11.28 -18.09 -11.13
N ASN A 133 11.57 -19.33 -11.53
CA ASN A 133 10.56 -20.28 -11.99
C ASN A 133 9.55 -20.62 -10.88
N TYR A 134 10.00 -20.78 -9.64
CA TYR A 134 9.11 -20.99 -8.50
C TYR A 134 8.14 -19.80 -8.32
N LEU A 135 8.65 -18.57 -8.34
CA LEU A 135 7.83 -17.36 -8.20
C LEU A 135 6.83 -17.21 -9.35
N GLN A 136 7.22 -17.50 -10.59
CA GLN A 136 6.32 -17.46 -11.74
C GLN A 136 5.17 -18.46 -11.59
N ASN A 137 5.46 -19.68 -11.11
CA ASN A 137 4.44 -20.70 -10.86
C ASN A 137 3.53 -20.30 -9.69
N PHE A 138 4.10 -19.79 -8.60
CA PHE A 138 3.35 -19.30 -7.46
C PHE A 138 2.40 -18.16 -7.85
N TYR A 139 2.90 -17.20 -8.63
CA TYR A 139 2.13 -16.08 -9.18
C TYR A 139 0.92 -16.57 -9.97
N ARG A 140 1.13 -17.51 -10.91
CA ARG A 140 0.04 -18.08 -11.71
C ARG A 140 -0.99 -18.79 -10.83
N LYS A 141 -0.53 -19.56 -9.84
CA LYS A 141 -1.38 -20.28 -8.89
C LYS A 141 -2.31 -19.37 -8.12
N ILE A 142 -1.77 -18.35 -7.45
CA ILE A 142 -2.57 -17.47 -6.59
C ILE A 142 -3.54 -16.60 -7.42
N ASN A 143 -3.15 -16.24 -8.65
CA ASN A 143 -3.98 -15.47 -9.57
C ASN A 143 -4.92 -16.33 -10.42
N ARG A 144 -4.96 -17.66 -10.19
CA ARG A 144 -5.83 -18.61 -10.91
C ARG A 144 -5.63 -18.55 -12.43
N LEU A 145 -4.38 -18.41 -12.85
CA LEU A 145 -3.92 -18.44 -14.24
C LEU A 145 -3.36 -19.82 -14.61
N GLU A 146 -3.71 -20.86 -13.85
CA GLU A 146 -3.43 -22.26 -14.17
C GLU A 146 -4.55 -22.77 -15.09
N GLU A 147 -4.19 -23.40 -16.21
CA GLU A 147 -5.12 -24.11 -17.10
C GLU A 147 -5.40 -25.53 -16.59
#